data_AF-A0A8K9UT14-F1
#
_entry.id   AF-A0A8K9UT14-F1
#
_cell.length_a   1.000
_cell.length_b   1.000
_cell.length_c   1.000
_cell.angle_alpha   90.00
_cell.angle_beta   90.00
_cell.angle_gamma   90.00
#
_symmetry.space_group_name_H-M   'P 1'
#
loop_
_entity.id
_entity.type
_entity.pdbx_description
1 polymer ?
#
loop_
_entity_poly.entity_id
_entity_poly.type
_entity_poly.pdbx_seq_one_letter_code
_entity_poly.pdbx_strand_id
1 'polypeptide(L)'
;METRVFNPTTLANAMETRVFNPTTLANDMETRVFNPTTLANDMETRVFNPTTLANDMETRVFNPTTLANAMETRVFNPTTLANAMETRVFNPTTLANAMETRVFNPTTLANDMETRVFNPTTLANAMETRVFNPTTLANAMETRVFNPTTLANAMETRVFNSTSLANAMETRVFNPTTLANAMETIVFNPTTLANAMETRVFNPTTLANAMETRVFNPTTLANAMETRVFNPTTLANAMETRVFNPTTLANDMETRVFNPTTLANDMETRVFNPTTLANDMETRVFNPTTLANAMETRVFNPTTLANVMETRVFNPTTLETRRRKERRETR
;
A
#
# COMPACT_ATOMS: atom_id res chain seq x y z
N MET A 1 10.19 -58.01 5.49
CA MET A 1 8.74 -58.32 5.47
C MET A 1 8.10 -57.23 6.30
N GLU A 2 7.24 -56.39 5.71
CA GLU A 2 6.67 -55.24 6.43
C GLU A 2 5.69 -55.74 7.51
N THR A 3 5.98 -55.46 8.77
CA THR A 3 5.20 -55.92 9.93
C THR A 3 3.85 -55.21 9.98
N ARG A 4 2.76 -55.93 10.29
CA ARG A 4 1.40 -55.34 10.39
C ARG A 4 0.86 -55.50 11.80
N VAL A 5 0.41 -54.39 12.39
CA VAL A 5 -0.18 -54.35 13.74
C VAL A 5 -1.58 -53.73 13.65
N PHE A 6 -2.56 -54.36 14.29
CA PHE A 6 -3.96 -53.93 14.26
C PHE A 6 -4.46 -53.61 15.67
N ASN A 7 -5.09 -52.45 15.81
CA ASN A 7 -5.75 -51.95 17.00
C ASN A 7 -4.91 -52.03 18.29
N PRO A 8 -3.60 -51.67 18.31
CA PRO A 8 -2.86 -51.66 19.56
C PRO A 8 -3.35 -50.50 20.44
N THR A 9 -3.57 -50.75 21.72
CA THR A 9 -3.85 -49.65 22.67
C THR A 9 -2.63 -48.75 22.80
N THR A 10 -1.45 -49.35 22.97
CA THR A 10 -0.18 -48.63 23.00
C THR A 10 0.83 -49.43 22.21
N LEU A 11 1.56 -48.75 21.34
CA LEU A 11 2.73 -49.28 20.65
C LEU A 11 3.80 -48.19 20.68
N ALA A 12 5.07 -48.57 20.76
CA ALA A 12 6.17 -47.62 20.78
C ALA A 12 7.38 -48.22 20.08
N ASN A 13 8.23 -47.36 19.53
CA ASN A 13 9.45 -47.74 18.82
C ASN A 13 9.16 -48.70 17.65
N ALA A 14 8.05 -48.50 16.94
CA ALA A 14 7.76 -49.32 15.78
C ALA A 14 8.65 -48.89 14.61
N MET A 15 9.21 -49.87 13.90
CA MET A 15 10.15 -49.66 12.79
C MET A 15 9.72 -50.48 11.57
N GLU A 16 9.68 -49.85 10.39
CA GLU A 16 9.25 -50.51 9.13
C GLU A 16 7.89 -51.21 9.26
N THR A 17 6.94 -50.59 9.97
CA THR A 17 5.65 -51.19 10.29
C THR A 17 4.46 -50.48 9.64
N ARG A 18 3.39 -51.25 9.43
CA ARG A 18 2.05 -50.72 9.15
C ARG A 18 1.17 -50.90 10.37
N VAL A 19 0.68 -49.80 10.92
CA VAL A 19 -0.14 -49.79 12.13
C VAL A 19 -1.54 -49.27 11.80
N PHE A 20 -2.57 -50.02 12.19
CA PHE A 20 -3.97 -49.67 11.96
C PHE A 20 -4.68 -49.39 13.27
N ASN A 21 -5.33 -48.23 13.36
CA ASN A 21 -6.12 -47.73 14.48
C ASN A 21 -5.43 -47.86 15.87
N PRO A 22 -4.18 -47.40 16.05
CA PRO A 22 -3.57 -47.36 17.38
C PRO A 22 -4.24 -46.27 18.23
N THR A 23 -4.46 -46.51 19.52
CA THR A 23 -4.86 -45.41 20.42
C THR A 23 -3.67 -44.48 20.65
N THR A 24 -2.51 -45.03 21.04
CA THR A 24 -1.28 -44.28 21.23
C THR A 24 -0.12 -44.97 20.53
N LEU A 25 0.64 -44.19 19.77
CA LEU A 25 1.86 -44.63 19.10
C LEU A 25 2.95 -43.58 19.30
N ALA A 26 4.19 -44.00 19.51
CA ALA A 26 5.26 -43.06 19.85
C ALA A 26 6.66 -43.55 19.43
N ASN A 27 7.52 -42.60 19.04
CA ASN A 27 8.91 -42.84 18.65
C ASN A 27 9.02 -43.79 17.44
N ASP A 28 8.15 -43.61 16.46
CA ASP A 28 8.05 -44.49 15.31
C ASP A 28 8.94 -44.01 14.15
N MET A 29 9.49 -44.97 13.40
CA MET A 29 10.41 -44.70 12.29
C MET A 29 10.03 -45.53 11.06
N GLU A 30 10.01 -44.88 9.89
CA GLU A 30 9.69 -45.53 8.60
C GLU A 30 8.34 -46.27 8.61
N THR A 31 7.34 -45.73 9.32
CA THR A 31 6.03 -46.39 9.50
C THR A 31 4.95 -45.83 8.57
N ARG A 32 3.89 -46.64 8.41
CA ARG A 32 2.60 -46.19 7.84
C ARG A 32 1.50 -46.40 8.85
N VAL A 33 0.90 -45.30 9.30
CA VAL A 33 -0.07 -45.29 10.40
C VAL A 33 -1.42 -44.84 9.89
N PHE A 34 -2.47 -45.62 10.17
CA PHE A 34 -3.84 -45.32 9.76
C PHE A 34 -4.71 -45.08 10.99
N ASN A 35 -5.38 -43.92 11.02
CA ASN A 35 -6.31 -43.48 12.05
C ASN A 35 -5.78 -43.57 13.50
N PRO A 36 -4.58 -43.05 13.82
CA PRO A 36 -4.14 -43.00 15.21
C PRO A 36 -4.93 -41.95 16.00
N THR A 37 -5.24 -42.23 17.28
CA THR A 37 -5.77 -41.16 18.15
C THR A 37 -4.64 -40.20 18.51
N THR A 38 -3.53 -40.70 19.04
CA THR A 38 -2.35 -39.91 19.39
C THR A 38 -1.10 -40.55 18.81
N LEU A 39 -0.27 -39.72 18.18
CA LEU A 39 1.01 -40.11 17.61
C LEU A 39 2.05 -39.03 17.93
N ALA A 40 3.26 -39.43 18.31
CA ALA A 40 4.26 -38.49 18.79
C ALA A 40 5.70 -38.95 18.51
N ASN A 41 6.57 -37.98 18.18
CA ASN A 41 7.99 -38.18 17.90
C ASN A 41 8.22 -39.12 16.71
N ASP A 42 7.60 -38.80 15.59
CA ASP A 42 7.61 -39.61 14.38
C ASP A 42 8.66 -39.14 13.38
N MET A 43 9.34 -40.11 12.75
CA MET A 43 10.36 -39.86 11.74
C MET A 43 10.12 -40.67 10.47
N GLU A 44 10.19 -40.01 9.31
CA GLU A 44 10.01 -40.65 7.99
C GLU A 44 8.66 -41.40 7.83
N THR A 45 7.61 -40.94 8.51
CA THR A 45 6.32 -41.65 8.55
C THR A 45 5.31 -41.15 7.53
N ARG A 46 4.31 -42.01 7.24
CA ARG A 46 3.08 -41.61 6.53
C ARG A 46 1.88 -41.85 7.42
N VAL A 47 1.18 -40.78 7.76
CA VAL A 47 0.08 -40.81 8.73
C VAL A 47 -1.22 -40.38 8.06
N PHE A 48 -2.27 -41.20 8.23
CA PHE A 48 -3.60 -40.93 7.69
C PHE A 48 -4.60 -40.72 8.82
N ASN A 49 -5.30 -39.58 8.79
CA ASN A 49 -6.35 -39.17 9.71
C ASN A 49 -5.97 -39.27 11.21
N PRO A 50 -4.83 -38.71 11.66
CA PRO A 50 -4.53 -38.66 13.09
C PRO A 50 -5.45 -37.66 13.80
N THR A 51 -5.86 -37.95 15.03
CA THR A 51 -6.52 -36.92 15.86
C THR A 51 -5.48 -35.91 16.34
N THR A 52 -4.43 -36.40 17.01
CA THR A 52 -3.33 -35.56 17.49
C THR A 52 -2.00 -36.12 17.03
N LEU A 53 -1.16 -35.25 16.48
CA LEU A 53 0.19 -35.56 16.04
C LEU A 53 1.17 -34.48 16.55
N ALA A 54 2.32 -34.88 17.07
CA ALA A 54 3.28 -33.95 17.65
C ALA A 54 4.74 -34.37 17.43
N ASN A 55 5.61 -33.39 17.17
CA ASN A 55 7.05 -33.58 16.97
C ASN A 55 7.34 -34.51 15.78
N ASP A 56 6.90 -34.08 14.61
CA ASP A 56 7.05 -34.82 13.35
C ASP A 56 8.25 -34.34 12.56
N MET A 57 9.02 -35.28 12.03
CA MET A 57 10.16 -35.02 11.15
C MET A 57 10.06 -35.84 9.87
N GLU A 58 10.22 -35.17 8.71
CA GLU A 58 10.19 -35.82 7.39
C GLU A 58 8.89 -36.60 7.08
N THR A 59 7.77 -36.19 7.68
CA THR A 59 6.50 -36.92 7.58
C THR A 59 5.60 -36.46 6.44
N ARG A 60 4.68 -37.35 6.03
CA ARG A 60 3.51 -37.01 5.20
C ARG A 60 2.23 -37.27 5.98
N VAL A 61 1.48 -36.21 6.24
CA VAL A 61 0.29 -36.27 7.10
C VAL A 61 -0.96 -35.88 6.31
N PHE A 62 -1.98 -36.72 6.37
CA PHE A 62 -3.27 -36.49 5.70
C PHE A 62 -4.37 -36.30 6.73
N ASN A 63 -5.09 -35.18 6.63
CA ASN A 63 -6.24 -34.80 7.45
C ASN A 63 -6.00 -34.90 8.98
N PRO A 64 -4.93 -34.33 9.54
CA PRO A 64 -4.79 -34.26 10.99
C PRO A 64 -5.82 -33.30 11.60
N THR A 65 -6.38 -33.63 12.76
CA THR A 65 -7.16 -32.64 13.51
C THR A 65 -6.20 -31.61 14.12
N THR A 66 -5.18 -32.08 14.84
CA THR A 66 -4.13 -31.23 15.42
C THR A 66 -2.76 -31.78 15.07
N LEU A 67 -1.90 -30.92 14.53
CA LEU A 67 -0.47 -31.19 14.33
C LEU A 67 0.37 -30.06 14.96
N ALA A 68 1.35 -30.42 15.77
CA ALA A 68 2.26 -29.47 16.41
C ALA A 68 3.72 -29.85 16.18
N ASN A 69 4.59 -28.85 16.01
CA ASN A 69 6.04 -29.02 15.84
C ASN A 69 6.36 -29.93 14.65
N ALA A 70 6.01 -29.48 13.44
CA ALA A 70 6.22 -30.22 12.21
C ALA A 70 7.44 -29.67 11.45
N MET A 71 8.42 -30.52 11.18
CA MET A 71 9.67 -30.19 10.50
C MET A 71 9.82 -31.01 9.21
N GLU A 72 10.15 -30.35 8.10
CA GLU A 72 10.34 -30.99 6.79
C GLU A 72 9.11 -31.82 6.31
N THR A 73 7.91 -31.41 6.71
CA THR A 73 6.68 -32.20 6.48
C THR A 73 5.88 -31.75 5.26
N ARG A 74 5.03 -32.68 4.78
CA ARG A 74 3.92 -32.35 3.87
C ARG A 74 2.59 -32.66 4.54
N VAL A 75 1.78 -31.63 4.72
CA VAL A 75 0.52 -31.72 5.47
C VAL A 75 -0.65 -31.36 4.57
N PHE A 76 -1.65 -32.22 4.52
CA PHE A 76 -2.88 -32.03 3.73
C PHE A 76 -4.08 -31.88 4.65
N ASN A 77 -4.82 -30.78 4.47
CA ASN A 77 -6.05 -30.43 5.18
C ASN A 77 -5.96 -30.54 6.72
N PRO A 78 -4.96 -29.94 7.39
CA PRO A 78 -4.97 -29.89 8.85
C PRO A 78 -6.08 -28.96 9.35
N THR A 79 -6.77 -29.33 10.42
CA THR A 79 -7.64 -28.36 11.10
C THR A 79 -6.79 -27.32 11.82
N THR A 80 -5.83 -27.77 12.63
CA THR A 80 -4.87 -26.90 13.31
C THR A 80 -3.45 -27.39 13.07
N LEU A 81 -2.57 -26.50 12.63
CA LEU A 81 -1.12 -26.71 12.56
C LEU A 81 -0.39 -25.58 13.30
N ALA A 82 0.49 -25.92 14.23
CA ALA A 82 1.30 -24.96 14.97
C ALA A 82 2.79 -25.32 14.87
N ASN A 83 3.64 -24.30 14.78
CA ASN A 83 5.11 -24.42 14.72
C ASN A 83 5.55 -25.31 13.54
N ALA A 84 5.36 -24.80 12.33
CA ALA A 84 5.71 -25.50 11.10
C ALA A 84 6.99 -24.92 10.50
N MET A 85 8.01 -25.75 10.31
CA MET A 85 9.32 -25.37 9.77
C MET A 85 9.62 -26.18 8.50
N GLU A 86 10.04 -25.52 7.43
CA GLU A 86 10.37 -26.15 6.14
C GLU A 86 9.23 -27.02 5.56
N THR A 87 7.99 -26.61 5.78
CA THR A 87 6.81 -27.42 5.44
C THR A 87 6.12 -27.01 4.14
N ARG A 88 5.35 -27.95 3.58
CA ARG A 88 4.32 -27.67 2.57
C ARG A 88 2.94 -28.02 3.11
N VAL A 89 2.07 -27.02 3.19
CA VAL A 89 0.75 -27.16 3.82
C VAL A 89 -0.35 -26.82 2.82
N PHE A 90 -1.32 -27.73 2.67
CA PHE A 90 -2.46 -27.56 1.78
C PHE A 90 -3.75 -27.45 2.58
N ASN A 91 -4.51 -26.38 2.33
CA ASN A 91 -5.81 -26.07 2.92
C ASN A 91 -5.85 -26.19 4.46
N PRO A 92 -4.95 -25.56 5.23
CA PRO A 92 -5.09 -25.51 6.68
C PRO A 92 -6.27 -24.62 7.07
N THR A 93 -7.05 -25.02 8.08
CA THR A 93 -8.03 -24.09 8.68
C THR A 93 -7.27 -23.03 9.48
N THR A 94 -6.38 -23.46 10.39
CA THR A 94 -5.50 -22.56 11.14
C THR A 94 -4.05 -23.02 11.04
N LEU A 95 -3.16 -22.10 10.68
CA LEU A 95 -1.71 -22.27 10.76
C LEU A 95 -1.10 -21.13 11.56
N ALA A 96 -0.29 -21.45 12.57
CA ALA A 96 0.42 -20.45 13.38
C ALA A 96 1.92 -20.77 13.46
N ASN A 97 2.75 -19.72 13.48
CA ASN A 97 4.20 -19.80 13.59
C ASN A 97 4.82 -20.65 12.48
N ALA A 98 4.74 -20.14 11.25
CA ALA A 98 5.22 -20.82 10.05
C ALA A 98 6.54 -20.19 9.58
N MET A 99 7.59 -20.99 9.45
CA MET A 99 8.92 -20.58 9.00
C MET A 99 9.36 -21.38 7.78
N GLU A 100 9.85 -20.70 6.74
CA GLU A 100 10.31 -21.32 5.49
C GLU A 100 9.25 -22.21 4.82
N THR A 101 7.98 -21.80 4.90
CA THR A 101 6.85 -22.65 4.47
C THR A 101 6.26 -22.25 3.12
N ARG A 102 5.59 -23.22 2.48
CA ARG A 102 4.65 -22.95 1.36
C ARG A 102 3.25 -23.35 1.77
N VAL A 103 2.34 -22.39 1.76
CA VAL A 103 0.97 -22.57 2.27
C VAL A 103 -0.03 -22.26 1.15
N PHE A 104 -0.95 -23.20 0.92
CA PHE A 104 -2.00 -23.06 -0.08
C PHE A 104 -3.37 -22.99 0.58
N ASN A 105 -4.13 -21.94 0.26
CA ASN A 105 -5.49 -21.68 0.72
C ASN A 105 -5.69 -21.81 2.26
N PRO A 106 -4.89 -21.15 3.11
CA PRO A 106 -5.18 -21.13 4.53
C PRO A 106 -6.43 -20.28 4.80
N THR A 107 -7.27 -20.71 5.75
CA THR A 107 -8.34 -19.83 6.25
C THR A 107 -7.71 -18.75 7.14
N THR A 108 -6.91 -19.15 8.14
CA THR A 108 -6.16 -18.25 9.01
C THR A 108 -4.69 -18.65 9.04
N LEU A 109 -3.80 -17.69 8.78
CA LEU A 109 -2.36 -17.82 8.99
C LEU A 109 -1.85 -16.64 9.84
N ALA A 110 -1.05 -16.94 10.85
CA ALA A 110 -0.49 -15.94 11.74
C ALA A 110 0.99 -16.19 12.06
N ASN A 111 1.76 -15.12 12.18
CA ASN A 111 3.20 -15.11 12.50
C ASN A 111 3.99 -15.96 11.49
N ASP A 112 4.05 -15.48 10.25
CA ASP A 112 4.74 -16.17 9.18
C ASP A 112 6.02 -15.44 8.75
N MET A 113 7.09 -16.23 8.59
CA MET A 113 8.44 -15.76 8.28
C MET A 113 9.00 -16.55 7.10
N GLU A 114 9.56 -15.84 6.11
CA GLU A 114 10.16 -16.44 4.91
C GLU A 114 9.21 -17.37 4.12
N THR A 115 7.92 -17.03 4.07
CA THR A 115 6.88 -17.89 3.50
C THR A 115 6.46 -17.52 2.08
N ARG A 116 5.81 -18.49 1.42
CA ARG A 116 4.99 -18.25 0.22
C ARG A 116 3.56 -18.69 0.48
N VAL A 117 2.63 -17.75 0.41
CA VAL A 117 1.23 -17.96 0.77
C VAL A 117 0.33 -17.68 -0.44
N PHE A 118 -0.54 -18.64 -0.77
CA PHE A 118 -1.49 -18.53 -1.87
C PHE A 118 -2.92 -18.50 -1.35
N ASN A 119 -3.67 -17.46 -1.72
CA ASN A 119 -5.09 -17.25 -1.40
C ASN A 119 -5.43 -17.40 0.10
N PRO A 120 -4.73 -16.72 1.03
CA PRO A 120 -5.16 -16.71 2.42
C PRO A 120 -6.45 -15.90 2.58
N THR A 121 -7.37 -16.37 3.43
CA THR A 121 -8.50 -15.52 3.83
C THR A 121 -8.00 -14.43 4.78
N THR A 122 -7.32 -14.83 5.85
CA THR A 122 -6.69 -13.91 6.81
C THR A 122 -5.22 -14.26 7.00
N LEU A 123 -4.36 -13.26 6.84
CA LEU A 123 -2.94 -13.32 7.16
C LEU A 123 -2.55 -12.17 8.10
N ALA A 124 -1.88 -12.48 9.21
CA ALA A 124 -1.42 -11.49 10.16
C ALA A 124 0.05 -11.70 10.55
N ASN A 125 0.79 -10.60 10.70
CA ASN A 125 2.20 -10.56 11.10
C ASN A 125 3.10 -11.33 10.13
N ALA A 126 3.22 -10.80 8.91
CA ALA A 126 3.97 -11.41 7.83
C ALA A 126 5.32 -10.72 7.63
N MET A 127 6.41 -11.47 7.71
CA MET A 127 7.79 -10.99 7.57
C MET A 127 8.53 -11.73 6.45
N GLU A 128 9.14 -10.98 5.53
CA GLU A 128 9.89 -11.54 4.40
C GLU A 128 9.08 -12.48 3.48
N THR A 129 7.77 -12.20 3.34
CA THR A 129 6.84 -13.13 2.69
C THR A 129 6.46 -12.72 1.28
N ARG A 130 5.99 -13.72 0.50
CA ARG A 130 5.28 -13.49 -0.77
C ARG A 130 3.86 -13.97 -0.66
N VAL A 131 2.91 -13.05 -0.83
CA VAL A 131 1.48 -13.32 -0.63
C VAL A 131 0.71 -13.04 -1.92
N PHE A 132 -0.09 -14.02 -2.34
CA PHE A 132 -0.92 -13.94 -3.54
C PHE A 132 -2.40 -13.97 -3.16
N ASN A 133 -3.15 -12.96 -3.62
CA ASN A 133 -4.59 -12.80 -3.45
C ASN A 133 -5.08 -12.95 -1.99
N PRO A 134 -4.49 -12.26 -0.99
CA PRO A 134 -5.05 -12.26 0.35
C PRO A 134 -6.38 -11.50 0.39
N THR A 135 -7.38 -12.02 1.11
CA THR A 135 -8.57 -11.21 1.40
C THR A 135 -8.21 -10.12 2.42
N THR A 136 -7.58 -10.51 3.53
CA THR A 136 -7.08 -9.58 4.54
C THR A 136 -5.62 -9.90 4.88
N LEU A 137 -4.75 -8.89 4.80
CA LEU A 137 -3.38 -8.93 5.30
C LEU A 137 -3.14 -7.76 6.26
N ALA A 138 -2.65 -8.05 7.47
CA ALA A 138 -2.31 -7.05 8.47
C ALA A 138 -0.86 -7.22 8.94
N ASN A 139 -0.18 -6.10 9.19
CA ASN A 139 1.21 -6.03 9.70
C ASN A 139 2.18 -6.80 8.79
N ALA A 140 2.43 -6.23 7.61
CA ALA A 140 3.32 -6.82 6.61
C ALA A 140 4.64 -6.05 6.55
N MET A 141 5.76 -6.75 6.76
CA MET A 141 7.12 -6.20 6.76
C MET A 141 7.99 -6.93 5.72
N GLU A 142 8.70 -6.17 4.88
CA GLU A 142 9.57 -6.72 3.83
C GLU A 142 8.85 -7.69 2.86
N THR A 143 7.57 -7.43 2.59
CA THR A 143 6.72 -8.36 1.83
C THR A 143 6.51 -7.95 0.38
N ARG A 144 6.15 -8.95 -0.44
CA ARG A 144 5.57 -8.72 -1.78
C ARG A 144 4.14 -9.24 -1.81
N VAL A 145 3.20 -8.35 -2.09
CA VAL A 145 1.76 -8.64 -2.03
C VAL A 145 1.11 -8.39 -3.38
N PHE A 146 0.42 -9.40 -3.89
CA PHE A 146 -0.30 -9.35 -5.17
C PHE A 146 -1.81 -9.43 -4.95
N ASN A 147 -2.53 -8.46 -5.50
CA ASN A 147 -4.00 -8.36 -5.46
C ASN A 147 -4.62 -8.50 -4.05
N PRO A 148 -4.15 -7.78 -3.02
CA PRO A 148 -4.83 -7.81 -1.72
C PRO A 148 -6.18 -7.08 -1.82
N THR A 149 -7.23 -7.64 -1.21
CA THR A 149 -8.47 -6.88 -1.02
C THR A 149 -8.24 -5.80 0.04
N THR A 150 -7.76 -6.19 1.23
CA THR A 150 -7.39 -5.26 2.30
C THR A 150 -5.97 -5.52 2.77
N LEU A 151 -5.15 -4.47 2.81
CA LEU A 151 -3.83 -4.47 3.42
C LEU A 151 -3.70 -3.30 4.41
N ALA A 152 -3.32 -3.59 5.65
CA ALA A 152 -3.09 -2.59 6.68
C ALA A 152 -1.69 -2.73 7.31
N ASN A 153 -1.06 -1.59 7.63
CA ASN A 153 0.25 -1.49 8.26
C ASN A 153 1.33 -2.22 7.44
N ALA A 154 1.69 -1.62 6.31
CA ALA A 154 2.67 -2.17 5.38
C ALA A 154 3.97 -1.38 5.45
N MET A 155 5.08 -2.04 5.80
CA MET A 155 6.41 -1.45 5.92
C MET A 155 7.39 -2.15 4.96
N GLU A 156 8.16 -1.37 4.20
CA GLU A 156 9.15 -1.90 3.23
C GLU A 156 8.54 -2.88 2.21
N THR A 157 7.28 -2.63 1.82
CA THR A 157 6.52 -3.57 0.99
C THR A 157 6.44 -3.16 -0.49
N ARG A 158 6.22 -4.16 -1.34
CA ARG A 158 5.77 -3.97 -2.73
C ARG A 158 4.36 -4.51 -2.90
N VAL A 159 3.43 -3.63 -3.29
CA VAL A 159 2.01 -3.94 -3.40
C VAL A 159 1.53 -3.73 -4.83
N PHE A 160 0.85 -4.73 -5.39
CA PHE A 160 0.29 -4.68 -6.74
C PHE A 160 -1.23 -4.86 -6.69
N ASN A 161 -1.96 -3.91 -7.30
CA ASN A 161 -3.41 -3.92 -7.49
C ASN A 161 -4.22 -4.14 -6.19
N SER A 162 -4.00 -3.31 -5.18
CA SER A 162 -4.76 -3.38 -3.92
C SER A 162 -6.11 -2.65 -4.02
N THR A 163 -7.18 -3.23 -3.47
CA THR A 163 -8.44 -2.48 -3.33
C THR A 163 -8.33 -1.42 -2.24
N SER A 164 -7.87 -1.80 -1.04
CA SER A 164 -7.67 -0.87 0.08
C SER A 164 -6.31 -1.11 0.73
N LEU A 165 -5.50 -0.05 0.81
CA LEU A 165 -4.23 -0.02 1.54
C LEU A 165 -4.23 1.14 2.53
N ALA A 166 -3.91 0.86 3.79
CA ALA A 166 -3.79 1.88 4.84
C ALA A 166 -2.47 1.75 5.59
N ASN A 167 -1.91 2.90 5.98
CA ASN A 167 -0.67 3.03 6.75
C ASN A 167 0.51 2.34 6.03
N ALA A 168 0.93 2.94 4.92
CA ALA A 168 2.02 2.43 4.09
C ALA A 168 3.29 3.28 4.30
N MET A 169 4.36 2.65 4.73
CA MET A 169 5.66 3.27 5.01
C MET A 169 6.76 2.63 4.18
N GLU A 170 7.59 3.43 3.51
CA GLU A 170 8.70 2.96 2.66
C GLU A 170 8.25 1.95 1.59
N THR A 171 7.07 2.18 1.01
CA THR A 171 6.43 1.22 0.10
C THR A 171 6.48 1.64 -1.36
N ARG A 172 6.37 0.63 -2.24
CA ARG A 172 6.04 0.83 -3.67
C ARG A 172 4.68 0.23 -3.97
N VAL A 173 3.75 1.07 -4.43
CA VAL A 173 2.36 0.69 -4.64
C VAL A 173 1.97 0.93 -6.10
N PHE A 174 1.43 -0.10 -6.74
CA PHE A 174 1.00 -0.05 -8.14
C PHE A 174 -0.51 -0.26 -8.23
N ASN A 175 -1.20 0.70 -8.84
CA ASN A 175 -2.64 0.70 -9.10
C ASN A 175 -3.51 0.42 -7.86
N PRO A 176 -3.35 1.13 -6.72
CA PRO A 176 -4.29 0.99 -5.63
C PRO A 176 -5.62 1.69 -5.97
N THR A 177 -6.75 1.10 -5.59
CA THR A 177 -8.03 1.83 -5.64
C THR A 177 -8.03 2.90 -4.55
N THR A 178 -7.79 2.52 -3.30
CA THR A 178 -7.66 3.47 -2.18
C THR A 178 -6.34 3.26 -1.44
N LEU A 179 -5.60 4.35 -1.24
CA LEU A 179 -4.43 4.40 -0.37
C LEU A 179 -4.59 5.55 0.64
N ALA A 180 -4.45 5.26 1.92
CA ALA A 180 -4.50 6.25 2.99
C ALA A 180 -3.25 6.19 3.87
N ASN A 181 -2.76 7.35 4.30
CA ASN A 181 -1.60 7.52 5.17
C ASN A 181 -0.34 6.88 4.57
N ALA A 182 0.19 7.51 3.53
CA ALA A 182 1.36 7.04 2.81
C ALA A 182 2.57 7.93 3.14
N MET A 183 3.64 7.33 3.68
CA MET A 183 4.88 8.01 4.08
C MET A 183 6.07 7.40 3.36
N GLU A 184 6.93 8.24 2.76
CA GLU A 184 8.13 7.78 2.03
C GLU A 184 7.81 6.76 0.91
N THR A 185 6.69 6.97 0.21
CA THR A 185 6.16 6.01 -0.76
C THR A 185 6.32 6.45 -2.22
N ILE A 186 6.38 5.46 -3.10
CA ILE A 186 6.22 5.66 -4.55
C ILE A 186 4.91 4.99 -4.98
N VAL A 187 4.00 5.79 -5.54
CA VAL A 187 2.64 5.36 -5.88
C VAL A 187 2.38 5.60 -7.37
N PHE A 188 1.93 4.56 -8.07
CA PHE A 188 1.54 4.62 -9.48
C PHE A 188 0.04 4.40 -9.65
N ASN A 189 -0.60 5.32 -10.38
CA ASN A 189 -2.02 5.29 -10.77
C ASN A 189 -2.99 5.00 -9.61
N PRO A 190 -2.92 5.70 -8.46
CA PRO A 190 -3.94 5.54 -7.43
C PRO A 190 -5.27 6.16 -7.90
N THR A 191 -6.41 5.50 -7.63
CA THR A 191 -7.71 6.17 -7.81
C THR A 191 -7.88 7.24 -6.74
N THR A 192 -7.68 6.88 -5.47
CA THR A 192 -7.72 7.82 -4.34
C THR A 192 -6.47 7.64 -3.48
N LEU A 193 -5.77 8.74 -3.24
CA LEU A 193 -4.69 8.83 -2.27
C LEU A 193 -4.98 9.96 -1.28
N ALA A 194 -4.95 9.66 0.02
CA ALA A 194 -5.15 10.65 1.09
C ALA A 194 -4.00 10.61 2.09
N ASN A 195 -3.60 11.79 2.58
CA ASN A 195 -2.55 11.98 3.59
C ASN A 195 -1.21 11.39 3.10
N ALA A 196 -0.60 12.03 2.11
CA ALA A 196 0.65 11.61 1.51
C ALA A 196 1.79 12.54 1.98
N MET A 197 2.83 11.97 2.58
CA MET A 197 4.00 12.67 3.11
C MET A 197 5.28 12.11 2.49
N GLU A 198 6.16 12.99 1.99
CA GLU A 198 7.44 12.60 1.36
C GLU A 198 7.27 11.59 0.20
N THR A 199 6.22 11.76 -0.59
CA THR A 199 5.84 10.77 -1.63
C THR A 199 6.15 11.22 -3.06
N ARG A 200 6.27 10.23 -3.94
CA ARG A 200 6.21 10.43 -5.40
C ARG A 200 4.98 9.74 -5.97
N VAL A 201 4.10 10.52 -6.58
CA VAL A 201 2.80 10.04 -7.06
C VAL A 201 2.67 10.28 -8.55
N PHE A 202 2.33 9.23 -9.30
CA PHE A 202 2.14 9.28 -10.75
C PHE A 202 0.68 9.02 -11.10
N ASN A 203 0.08 9.92 -11.87
CA ASN A 203 -1.28 9.86 -12.40
C ASN A 203 -2.36 9.54 -11.33
N PRO A 204 -2.43 10.25 -10.19
CA PRO A 204 -3.54 10.06 -9.27
C PRO A 204 -4.83 10.64 -9.86
N THR A 205 -5.96 9.95 -9.70
CA THR A 205 -7.26 10.56 -9.98
C THR A 205 -7.58 11.61 -8.92
N THR A 206 -7.51 11.22 -7.65
CA THR A 206 -7.69 12.15 -6.52
C THR A 206 -6.52 12.01 -5.55
N LEU A 207 -5.89 13.13 -5.22
CA LEU A 207 -4.91 13.24 -4.15
C LEU A 207 -5.34 14.37 -3.18
N ALA A 208 -5.45 14.05 -1.89
CA ALA A 208 -5.78 15.01 -0.85
C ALA A 208 -4.74 15.01 0.28
N ASN A 209 -4.43 16.19 0.81
CA ASN A 209 -3.49 16.39 1.91
C ASN A 209 -2.09 15.86 1.58
N ALA A 210 -1.40 16.55 0.66
CA ALA A 210 -0.07 16.16 0.20
C ALA A 210 0.98 17.11 0.76
N MET A 211 1.98 16.58 1.45
CA MET A 211 3.08 17.32 2.08
C MET A 211 4.43 16.80 1.55
N GLU A 212 5.32 17.71 1.15
CA GLU A 212 6.66 17.37 0.63
C GLU A 212 6.62 16.37 -0.55
N THR A 213 5.61 16.49 -1.42
CA THR A 213 5.36 15.52 -2.48
C THR A 213 5.79 15.98 -3.87
N ARG A 214 6.07 15.00 -4.75
CA ARG A 214 6.15 15.22 -6.20
C ARG A 214 5.01 14.50 -6.89
N VAL A 215 4.17 15.25 -7.58
CA VAL A 215 2.93 14.74 -8.19
C VAL A 215 2.95 14.99 -9.69
N PHE A 216 2.74 13.92 -10.47
CA PHE A 216 2.70 13.97 -11.93
C PHE A 216 1.30 13.66 -12.44
N ASN A 217 0.76 14.54 -13.27
CA ASN A 217 -0.53 14.45 -13.93
C ASN A 217 -1.71 14.09 -12.99
N PRO A 218 -1.92 14.79 -11.87
CA PRO A 218 -3.11 14.57 -11.05
C PRO A 218 -4.36 15.08 -11.77
N THR A 219 -5.48 14.35 -11.69
CA THR A 219 -6.77 14.93 -12.08
C THR A 219 -7.18 15.97 -11.05
N THR A 220 -7.24 15.59 -9.77
CA THR A 220 -7.54 16.50 -8.67
C THR A 220 -6.47 16.39 -7.58
N LEU A 221 -5.92 17.53 -7.19
CA LEU A 221 -5.05 17.67 -6.02
C LEU A 221 -5.62 18.76 -5.10
N ALA A 222 -5.84 18.44 -3.83
CA ALA A 222 -6.31 19.39 -2.83
C ALA A 222 -5.41 19.40 -1.60
N ASN A 223 -5.20 20.58 -1.00
CA ASN A 223 -4.41 20.80 0.21
C ASN A 223 -2.97 20.30 0.02
N ALA A 224 -2.20 21.03 -0.79
CA ALA A 224 -0.83 20.68 -1.14
C ALA A 224 0.16 21.65 -0.48
N MET A 225 1.12 21.15 0.29
CA MET A 225 2.14 21.93 0.99
C MET A 225 3.54 21.46 0.59
N GLU A 226 4.43 22.41 0.26
CA GLU A 226 5.82 22.14 -0.14
C GLU A 226 5.92 21.15 -1.34
N THR A 227 4.99 21.25 -2.28
CA THR A 227 4.86 20.26 -3.36
C THR A 227 5.40 20.75 -4.71
N ARG A 228 5.79 19.79 -5.55
CA ARG A 228 6.02 20.02 -6.99
C ARG A 228 4.97 19.27 -7.79
N VAL A 229 4.20 19.99 -8.59
CA VAL A 229 3.06 19.44 -9.31
C VAL A 229 3.22 19.69 -10.80
N PHE A 230 3.10 18.63 -11.60
CA PHE A 230 3.22 18.70 -13.05
C PHE A 230 1.89 18.32 -13.71
N ASN A 231 1.40 19.20 -14.59
CA ASN A 231 0.18 19.06 -15.37
C ASN A 231 -1.07 18.65 -14.55
N PRO A 232 -1.41 19.35 -13.45
CA PRO A 232 -2.67 19.07 -12.75
C PRO A 232 -3.87 19.56 -13.58
N THR A 233 -4.96 18.80 -13.59
CA THR A 233 -6.23 19.35 -14.11
C THR A 233 -6.78 20.36 -13.11
N THR A 234 -6.93 19.97 -11.85
CA THR A 234 -7.37 20.85 -10.76
C THR A 234 -6.40 20.76 -9.60
N LEU A 235 -5.92 21.92 -9.14
CA LEU A 235 -5.18 22.06 -7.90
C LEU A 235 -5.86 23.14 -7.03
N ALA A 236 -6.16 22.83 -5.78
CA ALA A 236 -6.77 23.78 -4.85
C ALA A 236 -6.04 23.80 -3.50
N ASN A 237 -5.98 24.97 -2.87
CA ASN A 237 -5.37 25.19 -1.54
C ASN A 237 -3.90 24.74 -1.52
N ALA A 238 -3.06 25.43 -2.30
CA ALA A 238 -1.65 25.10 -2.46
C ALA A 238 -0.76 26.12 -1.74
N MET A 239 0.20 25.67 -0.93
CA MET A 239 1.13 26.52 -0.17
C MET A 239 2.58 26.11 -0.46
N GLU A 240 3.45 27.09 -0.70
CA GLU A 240 4.88 26.87 -0.98
C GLU A 240 5.14 25.90 -2.15
N THR A 241 4.32 25.99 -3.21
CA THR A 241 4.33 25.01 -4.31
C THR A 241 4.98 25.53 -5.59
N ARG A 242 5.44 24.57 -6.41
CA ARG A 242 5.81 24.82 -7.82
C ARG A 242 4.89 24.03 -8.73
N VAL A 243 4.16 24.73 -9.60
CA VAL A 243 3.12 24.15 -10.44
C VAL A 243 3.42 24.42 -11.91
N PHE A 244 3.38 23.37 -12.72
CA PHE A 244 3.63 23.44 -14.16
C PHE A 244 2.39 23.02 -14.93
N ASN A 245 1.95 23.88 -15.85
CA ASN A 245 0.81 23.70 -16.75
C ASN A 245 -0.49 23.25 -16.05
N PRO A 246 -0.98 23.94 -15.01
CA PRO A 246 -2.29 23.62 -14.45
C PRO A 246 -3.42 24.08 -15.37
N THR A 247 -4.50 23.29 -15.47
CA THR A 247 -5.74 23.78 -16.11
C THR A 247 -6.43 24.76 -15.18
N THR A 248 -6.69 24.35 -13.93
CA THR A 248 -7.30 25.20 -12.89
C THR A 248 -6.45 25.13 -11.63
N LEU A 249 -6.08 26.30 -11.12
CA LEU A 249 -5.43 26.48 -9.83
C LEU A 249 -6.22 27.52 -9.02
N ALA A 250 -6.48 27.24 -7.74
CA ALA A 250 -7.22 28.16 -6.89
C ALA A 250 -6.72 28.18 -5.44
N ASN A 251 -6.82 29.34 -4.80
CA ASN A 251 -6.51 29.58 -3.39
C ASN A 251 -5.07 29.19 -3.05
N ASP A 252 -4.09 29.74 -3.76
CA ASP A 252 -2.68 29.39 -3.58
C ASP A 252 -1.86 30.53 -2.98
N MET A 253 -0.85 30.15 -2.19
CA MET A 253 -0.01 31.05 -1.40
C MET A 253 1.47 30.69 -1.58
N GLU A 254 2.31 31.71 -1.74
CA GLU A 254 3.77 31.55 -1.90
C GLU A 254 4.16 30.60 -3.06
N THR A 255 3.44 30.67 -4.18
CA THR A 255 3.60 29.72 -5.29
C THR A 255 4.39 30.26 -6.47
N ARG A 256 4.93 29.32 -7.26
CA ARG A 256 5.45 29.58 -8.62
C ARG A 256 4.68 28.77 -9.63
N VAL A 257 3.98 29.45 -10.53
CA VAL A 257 3.06 28.84 -11.49
C VAL A 257 3.50 29.14 -12.92
N PHE A 258 3.58 28.09 -13.75
CA PHE A 258 3.95 28.20 -15.16
C PHE A 258 2.81 27.75 -16.06
N ASN A 259 2.43 28.59 -17.02
CA ASN A 259 1.41 28.37 -18.03
C ASN A 259 0.05 27.89 -17.47
N PRO A 260 -0.55 28.54 -16.46
CA PRO A 260 -1.88 28.18 -16.01
C PRO A 260 -2.95 28.61 -17.04
N THR A 261 -4.00 27.79 -17.23
CA THR A 261 -5.17 28.23 -17.99
C THR A 261 -6.04 29.16 -17.16
N THR A 262 -6.40 28.73 -15.95
CA THR A 262 -7.13 29.55 -14.98
C THR A 262 -6.43 29.49 -13.64
N LEU A 263 -6.17 30.66 -13.06
CA LEU A 263 -5.63 30.83 -11.74
C LEU A 263 -6.47 31.88 -10.99
N ALA A 264 -6.83 31.60 -9.74
CA ALA A 264 -7.68 32.49 -8.97
C ALA A 264 -7.40 32.47 -7.45
N ASN A 265 -7.59 33.63 -6.82
CA ASN A 265 -7.45 33.85 -5.37
C ASN A 265 -6.02 33.55 -4.86
N ASP A 266 -5.01 34.00 -5.59
CA ASP A 266 -3.61 33.81 -5.27
C ASP A 266 -3.04 34.93 -4.38
N MET A 267 -2.08 34.56 -3.52
CA MET A 267 -1.32 35.48 -2.67
C MET A 267 0.18 35.20 -2.75
N GLU A 268 1.00 36.26 -2.87
CA GLU A 268 2.47 36.17 -2.90
C GLU A 268 3.02 35.26 -4.03
N THR A 269 2.35 35.25 -5.19
CA THR A 269 2.66 34.30 -6.27
C THR A 269 3.53 34.88 -7.38
N ARG A 270 4.23 34.00 -8.10
CA ARG A 270 4.91 34.31 -9.35
C ARG A 270 4.33 33.49 -10.49
N VAL A 271 3.70 34.16 -11.43
CA VAL A 271 2.91 33.53 -12.50
C VAL A 271 3.51 33.86 -13.87
N PHE A 272 3.71 32.83 -14.69
CA PHE A 272 4.24 32.96 -16.05
C PHE A 272 3.22 32.47 -17.08
N ASN A 273 2.93 33.32 -18.07
CA ASN A 273 2.02 33.07 -19.19
C ASN A 273 0.62 32.54 -18.79
N PRO A 274 -0.10 33.19 -17.87
CA PRO A 274 -1.47 32.79 -17.56
C PRO A 274 -2.44 33.20 -18.68
N THR A 275 -3.43 32.34 -18.98
CA THR A 275 -4.55 32.75 -19.83
C THR A 275 -5.50 33.64 -19.04
N THR A 276 -6.02 33.15 -17.91
CA THR A 276 -6.92 33.92 -17.03
C THR A 276 -6.39 33.91 -15.61
N LEU A 277 -6.35 35.10 -15.02
CA LEU A 277 -5.89 35.33 -13.66
C LEU A 277 -6.85 36.30 -12.94
N ALA A 278 -7.28 35.95 -11.72
CA ALA A 278 -8.31 36.69 -11.02
C ALA A 278 -8.16 36.69 -9.49
N ASN A 279 -8.39 37.86 -8.87
CA ASN A 279 -8.38 38.06 -7.41
C ASN A 279 -7.00 37.85 -6.75
N ASP A 280 -5.95 38.28 -7.43
CA ASP A 280 -4.56 38.19 -7.00
C ASP A 280 -4.15 39.27 -6.00
N MET A 281 -3.28 38.92 -5.05
CA MET A 281 -2.64 39.84 -4.10
C MET A 281 -1.13 39.63 -4.05
N GLU A 282 -0.35 40.72 -4.08
CA GLU A 282 1.12 40.70 -3.97
C GLU A 282 1.83 39.83 -5.05
N THR A 283 1.24 39.75 -6.25
CA THR A 283 1.72 38.83 -7.30
C THR A 283 2.67 39.47 -8.32
N ARG A 284 3.51 38.65 -8.93
CA ARG A 284 4.32 39.01 -10.11
C ARG A 284 3.89 38.18 -11.31
N VAL A 285 3.31 38.85 -12.30
CA VAL A 285 2.67 38.20 -13.45
C VAL A 285 3.39 38.56 -14.76
N PHE A 286 3.76 37.55 -15.54
CA PHE A 286 4.41 37.72 -16.84
C PHE A 286 3.52 37.22 -17.97
N ASN A 287 3.31 38.07 -18.98
CA ASN A 287 2.52 37.80 -20.19
C ASN A 287 1.09 37.27 -19.93
N PRO A 288 0.27 37.92 -19.07
CA PRO A 288 -1.12 37.48 -18.92
C PRO A 288 -1.97 37.86 -20.13
N THR A 289 -2.87 36.95 -20.53
CA THR A 289 -3.93 37.32 -21.50
C THR A 289 -4.99 38.15 -20.79
N THR A 290 -5.55 37.65 -19.69
CA THR A 290 -6.53 38.39 -18.86
C THR A 290 -6.10 38.40 -17.40
N LEU A 291 -6.06 39.58 -16.79
CA LEU A 291 -5.86 39.76 -15.35
C LEU A 291 -6.97 40.66 -14.78
N ALA A 292 -7.70 40.16 -13.79
CA ALA A 292 -8.83 40.85 -13.16
C ALA A 292 -8.70 40.94 -11.63
N ASN A 293 -9.19 42.02 -11.03
CA ASN A 293 -9.28 42.19 -9.57
C ASN A 293 -7.94 42.03 -8.83
N ALA A 294 -6.85 42.54 -9.42
CA ALA A 294 -5.50 42.39 -8.88
C ALA A 294 -5.14 43.52 -7.89
N MET A 295 -4.43 43.21 -6.80
CA MET A 295 -3.96 44.16 -5.78
C MET A 295 -2.45 44.00 -5.54
N GLU A 296 -1.73 45.12 -5.44
CA GLU A 296 -0.28 45.13 -5.16
C GLU A 296 0.57 44.31 -6.15
N THR A 297 0.13 44.23 -7.41
CA THR A 297 0.75 43.35 -8.40
C THR A 297 1.78 44.05 -9.30
N ARG A 298 2.73 43.27 -9.83
CA ARG A 298 3.64 43.69 -10.90
C ARG A 298 3.36 42.88 -12.16
N VAL A 299 2.95 43.54 -13.23
CA VAL A 299 2.47 42.89 -14.44
C VAL A 299 3.32 43.27 -15.64
N PHE A 300 3.82 42.29 -16.36
CA PHE A 300 4.68 42.46 -17.54
C PHE A 300 3.97 41.95 -18.80
N ASN A 301 3.92 42.78 -19.85
CA ASN A 301 3.29 42.47 -21.14
C ASN A 301 1.83 41.95 -21.07
N PRO A 302 0.90 42.63 -20.37
CA PRO A 302 -0.50 42.21 -20.36
C PRO A 302 -1.21 42.48 -21.70
N THR A 303 -2.21 41.65 -22.00
CA THR A 303 -3.20 41.92 -23.06
C THR A 303 -4.40 42.69 -22.51
N THR A 304 -5.08 42.13 -21.49
CA THR A 304 -6.29 42.71 -20.88
C THR A 304 -6.14 42.84 -19.36
N LEU A 305 -6.50 44.01 -18.82
CA LEU A 305 -6.52 44.31 -17.39
C LEU A 305 -7.88 44.85 -16.97
N ALA A 306 -8.41 44.36 -15.85
CA ALA A 306 -9.65 44.87 -15.26
C ALA A 306 -9.53 44.99 -13.73
N ASN A 307 -10.08 46.07 -13.15
CA ASN A 307 -10.15 46.28 -11.69
C ASN A 307 -8.80 46.11 -10.95
N VAL A 308 -7.71 46.62 -11.51
CA VAL A 308 -6.38 46.54 -10.89
C VAL A 308 -6.14 47.71 -9.93
N MET A 309 -5.61 47.42 -8.74
CA MET A 309 -5.27 48.39 -7.69
C MET A 309 -3.80 48.24 -7.30
N GLU A 310 -3.14 49.37 -7.01
CA GLU A 310 -1.71 49.41 -6.61
C GLU A 310 -0.76 48.62 -7.53
N THR A 311 -1.15 48.50 -8.80
CA THR A 311 -0.51 47.62 -9.77
C THR A 311 0.49 48.39 -10.64
N ARG A 312 1.70 47.84 -10.80
CA ARG A 312 2.72 48.38 -11.73
C ARG A 312 2.70 47.58 -13.03
N VAL A 313 2.39 48.25 -14.14
CA VAL A 313 2.29 47.63 -15.47
C VAL A 313 3.49 48.01 -16.33
N PHE A 314 4.12 47.02 -16.96
CA PHE A 314 5.26 47.18 -17.87
C PHE A 314 4.88 46.66 -19.27
N ASN A 315 5.12 47.47 -20.31
CA ASN A 315 4.91 47.15 -21.74
C ASN A 315 3.50 46.59 -22.10
N PRO A 316 2.39 47.31 -21.83
CA PRO A 316 1.04 46.83 -22.14
C PRO A 316 0.75 46.83 -23.65
N THR A 317 0.03 45.81 -24.13
CA THR A 317 -0.41 45.70 -25.53
C THR A 317 -1.64 46.59 -25.81
N THR A 318 -2.56 46.67 -24.84
CA THR A 318 -3.81 47.45 -24.89
C THR A 318 -4.21 47.89 -23.47
N LEU A 319 -4.73 49.11 -23.29
CA LEU A 319 -4.96 49.73 -21.98
C LEU A 319 -6.43 50.18 -21.88
N GLU A 320 -7.27 49.48 -21.12
CA GLU A 320 -8.67 49.90 -20.86
C GLU A 320 -8.92 50.17 -19.37
N THR A 321 -9.42 51.39 -19.10
CA THR A 321 -9.92 52.00 -17.84
C THR A 321 -9.12 51.86 -16.54
N ARG A 322 -8.35 52.91 -16.21
CA ARG A 322 -7.81 53.22 -14.87
C ARG A 322 -8.90 53.75 -13.93
N ARG A 323 -9.04 53.19 -12.72
CA ARG A 323 -9.56 53.93 -11.56
C ARG A 323 -8.38 54.24 -10.61
N ARG A 324 -7.69 55.35 -10.90
CA ARG A 324 -6.50 55.78 -10.14
C ARG A 324 -6.95 56.50 -8.86
N LYS A 325 -6.70 55.93 -7.68
CA LYS A 325 -6.68 56.71 -6.42
C LYS A 325 -5.21 56.86 -6.03
N GLU A 326 -4.59 57.95 -6.48
CA GLU A 326 -3.23 58.31 -6.06
C GLU A 326 -3.26 58.64 -4.56
N ARG A 327 -2.59 57.85 -3.72
CA ARG A 327 -2.15 58.34 -2.42
C ARG A 327 -0.85 59.12 -2.67
N ARG A 328 -0.95 60.45 -2.67
CA ARG A 328 0.21 61.34 -2.62
C ARG A 328 0.87 61.13 -1.26
N GLU A 329 2.03 60.49 -1.22
CA GLU A 329 2.99 60.76 -0.17
C GLU A 329 3.70 62.07 -0.50
N THR A 330 3.37 63.10 0.27
CA THR A 330 4.23 64.28 0.42
C THR A 330 4.38 64.55 1.91
N ARG A 331 5.62 64.31 2.35
CA ARG A 331 6.29 64.60 3.63
C ARG A 331 6.17 63.57 4.74
#